data_AF-A0ABD5AZU2-F1
#
_entry.id   AF-A0ABD5AZU2-F1
#
_cell.length_a   1.000
_cell.length_b   1.000
_cell.length_c   1.000
_cell.angle_alpha   90.00
_cell.angle_beta   90.00
_cell.angle_gamma   90.00
#
_symmetry.space_group_name_H-M   'P 1'
#
loop_
_entity.id
_entity.type
_entity.pdbx_description
1 polymer ?
#
loop_
_entity_poly.entity_id
_entity_poly.type
_entity_poly.pdbx_seq_one_letter_code
_entity_poly.pdbx_strand_id
1 'polypeptide(L)' 'TTIKGNNVRKGYSLSSEITGVLANGQSITYDGAYVFNGYRWITYVSNNGRRYIATGKADTKGNRVDYYGRFSKA' A
#
# COMPACT_ATOMS: atom_id res chain seq x y z
N THR A 1 -2.21 -5.61 16.08
CA THR A 1 -2.57 -4.45 15.23
C THR A 1 -2.93 -4.93 13.85
N THR A 2 -4.22 -5.00 13.51
CA THR A 2 -4.68 -5.52 12.23
C THR A 2 -4.26 -4.59 11.10
N ILE A 3 -3.34 -5.02 10.25
CA ILE A 3 -3.04 -4.34 9.00
C ILE A 3 -4.29 -4.45 8.13
N LYS A 4 -5.04 -3.36 8.02
CA LYS A 4 -6.04 -3.24 6.96
C LYS A 4 -5.26 -2.77 5.73
N GLY A 5 -5.21 -3.60 4.68
CA GLY A 5 -4.55 -3.24 3.41
C GLY A 5 -5.14 -2.01 2.70
N ASN A 6 -6.15 -1.39 3.32
CA ASN A 6 -6.77 -0.17 2.86
C ASN A 6 -6.19 1.09 3.53
N ASN A 7 -5.30 0.97 4.52
CA ASN A 7 -4.75 2.14 5.20
C ASN A 7 -3.88 2.97 4.25
N VAL A 8 -4.19 4.26 4.14
CA VAL A 8 -3.41 5.26 3.39
C VAL A 8 -2.45 5.93 4.35
N ARG A 9 -1.15 5.86 4.07
CA ARG A 9 -0.08 6.33 4.96
C ARG A 9 0.80 7.41 4.32
N LYS A 10 1.46 8.22 5.14
CA LYS A 10 2.48 9.20 4.70
C LYS A 10 3.81 8.58 4.27
N GLY A 11 4.11 7.35 4.69
CA GLY A 11 5.34 6.61 4.38
C GLY A 11 5.10 5.10 4.26
N TYR A 12 6.04 4.40 3.62
CA TYR A 12 6.03 2.94 3.42
C TYR A 12 6.46 2.16 4.68
N SER A 13 5.86 2.51 5.83
CA SER A 13 6.09 1.87 7.13
C SER A 13 4.77 1.68 7.88
N LEU A 14 4.69 0.62 8.68
CA LEU A 14 3.54 0.37 9.56
C LEU A 14 3.43 1.37 10.71
N SER A 15 4.54 2.02 11.08
CA SER A 15 4.58 3.10 12.07
C SER A 15 4.25 4.47 11.48
N SER A 16 4.15 4.59 10.15
CA SER A 16 3.80 5.87 9.52
C SER A 16 2.36 6.26 9.84
N GLU A 17 2.15 7.57 10.04
CA GLU A 17 0.85 8.22 10.17
C GLU A 17 -0.12 7.71 9.10
N ILE A 18 -1.33 7.35 9.54
CA ILE A 18 -2.46 6.99 8.69
C ILE A 18 -3.24 8.27 8.42
N THR A 19 -3.36 8.64 7.14
CA THR A 19 -4.10 9.84 6.71
C THR A 19 -5.50 9.51 6.18
N GLY A 20 -5.86 8.23 6.10
CA GLY A 20 -7.15 7.79 5.59
C GLY A 20 -7.22 6.29 5.35
N VAL A 21 -8.35 5.87 4.79
CA VAL A 21 -8.63 4.48 4.42
C VAL A 21 -9.25 4.46 3.02
N LEU A 22 -8.71 3.63 2.12
CA LEU A 22 -9.32 3.37 0.83
C LEU A 22 -10.58 2.52 1.03
N ALA A 23 -11.74 3.05 0.64
CA ALA A 23 -12.99 2.30 0.79
C ALA A 23 -13.01 1.05 -0.10
N ASN A 24 -13.69 -0.01 0.33
CA ASN A 24 -13.85 -1.21 -0.47
C ASN A 24 -14.56 -0.87 -1.80
N GLY A 25 -14.05 -1.43 -2.91
CA GLY A 25 -14.58 -1.16 -4.25
C GLY A 25 -14.02 0.11 -4.91
N GLN A 26 -13.33 0.98 -4.18
CA GLN A 26 -12.59 2.09 -4.78
C GLN A 26 -11.34 1.59 -5.49
N SER A 27 -10.97 2.30 -6.56
CA SER A 27 -9.76 2.06 -7.34
C SER A 27 -8.91 3.32 -7.34
N ILE A 28 -7.59 3.14 -7.38
CA ILE A 28 -6.63 4.24 -7.52
C ILE A 28 -5.60 3.90 -8.60
N THR A 29 -5.10 4.94 -9.27
CA THR A 29 -3.90 4.83 -10.09
C THR A 29 -2.68 5.10 -9.23
N TYR A 30 -1.68 4.23 -9.32
CA TYR A 30 -0.41 4.34 -8.60
C TYR A 30 0.74 4.40 -9.61
N ASP A 31 1.84 5.06 -9.22
CA ASP A 31 2.98 5.33 -10.09
C ASP A 31 4.28 4.68 -9.60
N GLY A 32 4.24 3.97 -8.48
CA GLY A 32 5.39 3.24 -7.96
C GLY A 32 5.00 2.09 -7.04
N ALA A 33 5.90 1.11 -6.91
CA ALA A 33 5.71 -0.02 -6.02
C ALA A 33 7.03 -0.53 -5.43
N TYR A 34 7.08 -0.70 -4.10
CA TYR A 34 8.29 -1.07 -3.35
C TYR A 34 8.07 -2.29 -2.46
N VAL A 35 9.14 -2.95 -2.02
CA VAL A 35 9.09 -3.93 -0.94
C VAL A 35 9.88 -3.37 0.23
N PHE A 36 9.25 -3.26 1.40
CA PHE A 36 9.90 -2.77 2.61
C PHE A 36 9.21 -3.31 3.86
N ASN A 37 9.99 -3.66 4.88
CA ASN A 37 9.52 -4.20 6.16
C ASN A 37 8.54 -5.39 6.03
N GLY A 38 8.78 -6.27 5.05
CA GLY A 38 7.95 -7.45 4.82
C GLY A 38 6.60 -7.17 4.16
N TYR A 39 6.42 -6.00 3.53
CA TYR A 39 5.21 -5.67 2.75
C TYR A 39 5.55 -5.11 1.37
N ARG A 40 4.70 -5.43 0.39
CA ARG A 40 4.63 -4.76 -0.91
C ARG A 40 3.79 -3.50 -0.75
N TRP A 41 4.34 -2.36 -1.14
CA TRP A 41 3.70 -1.06 -1.09
C TRP A 41 3.45 -0.54 -2.49
N ILE A 42 2.33 0.16 -2.69
CA ILE A 42 2.14 1.06 -3.85
C ILE A 42 2.19 2.50 -3.39
N THR A 43 2.48 3.41 -4.32
CA THR A 43 2.50 4.85 -4.05
C THR A 43 1.80 5.64 -5.14
N TYR A 44 1.19 6.76 -4.74
CA TYR A 44 0.52 7.70 -5.64
C TYR A 44 0.65 9.12 -5.08
N VAL A 45 0.44 10.12 -5.94
CA VAL A 45 0.38 11.53 -5.55
C VAL A 45 -1.05 11.88 -5.14
N SER A 46 -1.23 12.37 -3.92
CA SER A 46 -2.47 13.00 -3.47
C SER A 46 -2.31 14.52 -3.41
N ASN A 47 -3.41 15.26 -3.27
CA ASN A 47 -3.37 16.72 -3.10
C ASN A 47 -2.47 17.18 -1.93
N ASN A 48 -2.34 16.34 -0.90
CA ASN A 48 -1.55 16.62 0.30
C ASN A 48 -0.20 15.89 0.30
N GLY A 49 0.35 15.64 -0.90
CA GLY A 49 1.62 14.96 -1.12
C GLY A 49 1.51 13.46 -1.35
N ARG A 50 2.66 12.78 -1.36
CA ARG A 50 2.76 11.35 -1.68
C ARG A 50 2.15 10.47 -0.59
N ARG A 51 1.50 9.38 -1.01
CA ARG A 51 0.84 8.40 -0.13
C ARG A 51 1.25 6.98 -0.46
N TYR A 52 1.09 6.10 0.53
CA TYR A 52 1.51 4.71 0.47
C TYR A 52 0.42 3.79 1.02
N ILE A 53 0.18 2.68 0.33
CA ILE A 53 -0.78 1.67 0.75
C ILE A 53 -0.07 0.31 0.72
N ALA A 54 -0.18 -0.43 1.83
CA ALA A 54 0.31 -1.80 1.90
C ALA A 54 -0.63 -2.70 1.11
N THR A 55 -0.10 -3.38 0.11
CA THR A 55 -0.86 -4.23 -0.80
C THR A 55 -0.77 -5.70 -0.45
N GLY A 56 0.19 -6.08 0.38
CA GLY A 56 0.32 -7.44 0.87
C GLY A 56 1.66 -7.66 1.56
N LYS A 57 1.81 -8.76 2.28
CA LYS A 57 3.07 -9.28 2.79
C LYS A 57 3.97 -9.69 1.64
N ALA A 58 5.25 -9.52 1.88
CA ALA A 58 6.32 -10.01 1.05
C ALA A 58 7.28 -10.86 1.90
N ASP A 59 7.83 -11.92 1.31
CA ASP A 59 8.87 -12.73 1.92
C ASP A 59 10.22 -11.97 1.94
N THR A 60 11.23 -12.60 2.53
CA THR A 60 12.60 -12.05 2.61
C THR A 60 13.29 -11.90 1.25
N LYS A 61 12.77 -12.55 0.21
CA LYS A 61 13.25 -12.47 -1.18
C LYS A 61 12.52 -11.37 -1.97
N GLY A 62 11.54 -10.71 -1.36
CA GLY A 62 10.72 -9.68 -1.98
C GLY A 62 9.55 -10.22 -2.79
N ASN A 63 9.29 -11.53 -2.77
CA ASN A 63 8.12 -12.10 -3.41
C ASN A 63 6.89 -11.79 -2.59
N ARG A 64 5.81 -11.41 -3.27
CA ARG A 64 4.54 -11.16 -2.62
C ARG A 64 3.87 -12.49 -2.26
N VAL A 65 3.46 -12.62 -1.01
CA VAL A 65 2.86 -13.87 -0.46
C VAL A 65 1.38 -13.75 -0.11
N ASP A 66 0.83 -12.53 -0.09
CA ASP A 66 -0.61 -12.29 0.04
C ASP A 66 -1.07 -11.04 -0.76
N TYR A 67 -2.37 -10.86 -0.90
CA TYR A 67 -2.96 -9.78 -1.70
C TYR A 67 -4.13 -9.08 -0.98
N TYR A 68 -3.97 -7.78 -0.73
CA TYR A 68 -4.96 -6.90 -0.12
C TYR A 68 -5.69 -6.05 -1.17
N GLY A 69 -6.08 -6.68 -2.28
CA GLY A 69 -6.79 -5.99 -3.36
C GLY A 69 -6.62 -6.67 -4.71
N ARG A 70 -7.21 -6.07 -5.74
CA ARG A 70 -7.05 -6.47 -7.15
C ARG A 70 -6.12 -5.48 -7.85
N PHE A 71 -5.24 -6.01 -8.69
CA PHE A 71 -4.24 -5.23 -9.43
C PHE A 71 -4.35 -5.58 -10.89
N SER A 72 -4.54 -4.56 -11.72
CA SER A 72 -4.51 -4.67 -13.16
C SER A 72 -3.45 -3.72 -13.71
N LYS A 73 -2.92 -4.06 -14.87
CA LYS A 73 -2.22 -3.08 -15.69
C LYS A 73 -3.27 -2.13 -16.28
N ALA A 74 -2.92 -0.85 -16.42
CA ALA A 74 -3.71 0.09 -17.20
C ALA A 74 -3.73 -0.32 -18.67
#